data_AF-A0A4D9CTT8-F1
#
_entry.id   AF-A0A4D9CTT8-F1
#
_cell.length_a   1.000
_cell.length_b   1.000
_cell.length_c   1.000
_cell.angle_alpha   90.00
_cell.angle_beta   90.00
_cell.angle_gamma   90.00
#
_symmetry.space_group_name_H-M   'P 1'
#
loop_
_entity.id
_entity.type
_entity.pdbx_description
1 polymer ?
#
loop_
_entity_poly.entity_id
_entity_poly.type
_entity_poly.pdbx_seq_one_letter_code
_entity_poly.pdbx_strand_id
1 'polypeptide(L)'
;MIQTGRMPRLLLSFLPFLYLAAVLLPLPTKALYSARSDVVQLTEENFKEKVLKAEGVVLVEFYAAWCGHCKNLVPEWEKAAQALKGVVTVAAVDASVHQGLGQKYDVKGFPTIKVFGGDKRKPGDYQGGRTAKDIVNEGLGAARALVKERLNGGGGREGGLTTGKESTAPLPPGALKVVKATPWDGREPPVVEEEEFSLEDIMAEEL
;
A
#
# COMPACT_ATOMS: atom_id res chain seq x y z
N MET A 1 -15.55 38.44 54.59
CA MET A 1 -16.90 38.19 54.04
C MET A 1 -16.75 37.38 52.76
N ILE A 2 -17.09 36.10 52.77
CA ILE A 2 -17.16 35.27 51.55
C ILE A 2 -18.55 34.64 51.57
N GLN A 3 -19.47 35.19 50.77
CA GLN A 3 -20.79 34.63 50.55
C GLN A 3 -20.63 33.31 49.77
N THR A 4 -20.91 32.20 50.43
CA THR A 4 -21.04 30.90 49.78
C THR A 4 -22.37 30.87 49.01
N GLY A 5 -22.31 31.15 47.71
CA GLY A 5 -23.46 31.10 46.81
C GLY A 5 -24.08 29.71 46.78
N ARG A 6 -25.28 29.58 47.34
CA ARG A 6 -26.10 28.37 47.32
C ARG A 6 -26.57 28.13 45.88
N MET A 7 -25.90 27.23 45.16
CA MET A 7 -26.33 26.87 43.81
C MET A 7 -27.78 26.34 43.82
N PRO A 8 -28.64 26.82 42.91
CA PRO A 8 -30.03 26.41 42.86
C PRO A 8 -30.13 24.92 42.55
N ARG A 9 -30.91 24.19 43.35
CA ARG A 9 -31.15 22.73 43.25
C ARG A 9 -31.61 22.27 41.85
N LEU A 10 -32.11 23.17 41.01
CA LEU A 10 -32.48 22.90 39.62
C LEU A 10 -31.29 22.52 38.71
N LEU A 11 -30.06 22.94 39.02
CA LEU A 11 -28.89 22.58 38.19
C LEU A 11 -28.45 21.12 38.35
N LEU A 12 -28.73 20.50 39.51
CA LEU A 12 -28.38 19.10 39.79
C LEU A 12 -29.26 18.09 39.05
N SER A 13 -30.49 18.47 38.65
CA SER A 13 -31.42 17.57 37.93
C SER A 13 -31.10 17.42 36.45
N PHE A 14 -30.33 18.34 35.86
CA PHE A 14 -29.90 18.24 34.46
C PHE A 14 -28.59 17.46 34.29
N LEU A 15 -27.84 17.21 35.37
CA LEU A 15 -26.62 16.40 35.34
C LEU A 15 -26.79 14.97 34.78
N PRO A 16 -27.84 14.19 35.13
CA PRO A 16 -28.04 12.88 34.52
C PRO A 16 -28.40 12.97 33.03
N PHE A 17 -29.12 14.02 32.60
CA PHE A 17 -29.45 14.27 31.20
C PHE A 17 -28.22 14.69 30.38
N LEU A 18 -27.36 15.55 30.94
CA LEU A 18 -26.08 15.94 30.35
C LEU A 18 -25.09 14.77 30.32
N TYR A 19 -25.08 13.93 31.35
CA TYR A 19 -24.24 12.73 31.39
C TYR A 19 -24.70 11.69 30.36
N LEU A 20 -26.01 11.46 30.22
CA LEU A 20 -26.57 10.58 29.20
C LEU A 20 -26.29 11.11 27.78
N ALA A 21 -26.39 12.42 27.56
CA ALA A 21 -26.04 13.05 26.29
C ALA A 21 -24.52 12.96 25.99
N ALA A 22 -23.66 13.10 27.00
CA ALA A 22 -22.21 12.98 26.84
C ALA A 22 -21.75 11.54 26.57
N VAL A 23 -22.44 10.53 27.12
CA VAL A 23 -22.17 9.10 26.86
C VAL A 23 -22.65 8.69 25.46
N LEU A 24 -23.66 9.37 24.91
CA LEU A 24 -24.18 9.10 23.57
C LEU A 24 -23.38 9.82 22.44
N LEU A 25 -22.42 10.68 22.79
CA LEU A 25 -21.54 11.29 21.79
C LEU A 25 -20.51 10.25 21.31
N PRO A 26 -20.49 9.90 20.01
CA PRO A 26 -19.51 8.96 19.49
C PRO A 26 -18.11 9.52 19.69
N LEU A 27 -17.24 8.76 20.36
CA LEU A 27 -15.83 9.09 20.48
C LEU A 27 -15.26 9.24 19.06
N PRO A 28 -14.54 10.34 18.75
CA PRO A 28 -13.95 10.50 17.43
C PRO A 28 -12.91 9.41 17.20
N THR A 29 -13.24 8.44 16.35
CA THR A 29 -12.29 7.43 15.88
C THR A 29 -11.22 8.15 15.07
N LYS A 30 -10.01 8.24 15.62
CA LYS A 30 -8.87 8.87 14.94
C LYS A 30 -8.36 7.93 13.85
N ALA A 31 -8.95 7.99 12.65
CA ALA A 31 -8.32 7.38 11.48
C ALA A 31 -6.98 8.08 11.22
N LEU A 32 -5.91 7.31 10.97
CA LEU A 32 -4.60 7.89 10.64
C LEU A 32 -4.61 8.50 9.23
N TYR A 33 -5.35 7.87 8.31
CA TYR A 33 -5.46 8.28 6.92
C TYR A 33 -6.78 9.01 6.68
N SER A 34 -6.74 10.06 5.89
CA SER A 34 -7.94 10.79 5.49
C SER A 34 -8.55 10.21 4.22
N ALA A 35 -9.83 10.48 3.97
CA ALA A 35 -10.51 10.09 2.73
C ALA A 35 -9.92 10.76 1.47
N ARG A 36 -9.05 11.77 1.62
CA ARG A 36 -8.37 12.46 0.51
C ARG A 36 -6.99 11.88 0.20
N SER A 37 -6.48 10.99 1.04
CA SER A 37 -5.19 10.32 0.79
C SER A 37 -5.31 9.29 -0.33
N ASP A 38 -4.23 9.04 -1.06
CA ASP A 38 -4.14 7.94 -2.03
C ASP A 38 -4.06 6.55 -1.35
N VAL A 39 -4.02 6.51 -0.01
CA VAL A 39 -4.02 5.27 0.77
C VAL A 39 -5.44 4.70 0.84
N VAL A 40 -5.60 3.48 0.35
CA VAL A 40 -6.89 2.79 0.39
C VAL A 40 -7.19 2.30 1.81
N GLN A 41 -8.23 2.86 2.43
CA GLN A 41 -8.69 2.40 3.75
C GLN A 41 -9.46 1.08 3.62
N LEU A 42 -8.97 0.07 4.33
CA LEU A 42 -9.52 -1.27 4.35
C LEU A 42 -10.29 -1.53 5.63
N THR A 43 -11.39 -2.24 5.45
CA THR A 43 -12.31 -2.69 6.49
C THR A 43 -12.62 -4.17 6.25
N GLU A 44 -13.23 -4.85 7.20
CA GLU A 44 -13.60 -6.27 7.04
C GLU A 44 -14.53 -6.49 5.84
N GLU A 45 -15.39 -5.53 5.56
CA GLU A 45 -16.40 -5.58 4.50
C GLU A 45 -15.77 -5.45 3.11
N ASN A 46 -14.76 -4.57 2.97
CA ASN A 46 -14.18 -4.26 1.65
C ASN A 46 -12.87 -5.02 1.36
N PHE A 47 -12.24 -5.67 2.35
CA PHE A 47 -10.93 -6.29 2.20
C PHE A 47 -10.91 -7.35 1.10
N LYS A 48 -11.96 -8.18 1.03
CA LYS A 48 -12.07 -9.24 0.01
C LYS A 48 -12.05 -8.66 -1.40
N GLU A 49 -12.76 -7.57 -1.62
CA GLU A 49 -12.88 -6.95 -2.93
C GLU A 49 -11.62 -6.17 -3.29
N LYS A 50 -11.14 -5.31 -2.39
CA LYS A 50 -10.01 -4.41 -2.66
C LYS A 50 -8.63 -5.08 -2.61
N VAL A 51 -8.50 -6.21 -1.93
CA VAL A 51 -7.22 -6.92 -1.77
C VAL A 51 -7.25 -8.29 -2.45
N LEU A 52 -8.19 -9.15 -2.06
CA LEU A 52 -8.16 -10.56 -2.50
C LEU A 52 -8.60 -10.77 -3.94
N LYS A 53 -9.43 -9.88 -4.48
CA LYS A 53 -9.84 -9.88 -5.89
C LYS A 53 -9.03 -8.91 -6.75
N ALA A 54 -8.12 -8.14 -6.16
CA ALA A 54 -7.29 -7.21 -6.92
C ALA A 54 -6.37 -7.99 -7.89
N GLU A 55 -6.37 -7.57 -9.15
CA GLU A 55 -5.48 -8.15 -10.15
C GLU A 55 -4.02 -7.81 -9.85
N GLY A 56 -3.75 -6.55 -9.52
CA GLY A 56 -2.42 -6.03 -9.23
C GLY A 56 -1.86 -6.42 -7.85
N VAL A 57 -0.68 -5.90 -7.54
CA VAL A 57 -0.08 -6.02 -6.21
C VAL A 57 -0.77 -5.06 -5.24
N VAL A 58 -0.98 -5.52 -4.01
CA VAL A 58 -1.48 -4.67 -2.92
C VAL A 58 -0.52 -4.72 -1.73
N LEU A 59 -0.03 -3.57 -1.31
CA LEU A 59 0.71 -3.40 -0.06
C LEU A 59 -0.29 -3.00 1.02
N VAL A 60 -0.32 -3.73 2.13
CA VAL A 60 -1.27 -3.47 3.22
C VAL A 60 -0.51 -3.22 4.51
N GLU A 61 -0.67 -2.02 5.07
CA GLU A 61 -0.26 -1.71 6.44
C GLU A 61 -1.36 -2.10 7.42
N PHE A 62 -1.03 -2.94 8.38
CA PHE A 62 -1.82 -3.19 9.58
C PHE A 62 -1.29 -2.30 10.70
N TYR A 63 -2.15 -1.39 11.17
CA TYR A 63 -1.77 -0.36 12.15
C TYR A 63 -2.76 -0.28 13.31
N ALA A 64 -2.45 0.57 14.29
CA ALA A 64 -3.41 1.05 15.28
C ALA A 64 -3.25 2.57 15.48
N ALA A 65 -4.37 3.30 15.55
CA ALA A 65 -4.36 4.77 15.61
C ALA A 65 -3.59 5.39 16.78
N TRP A 66 -3.42 4.64 17.87
CA TRP A 66 -2.68 5.06 19.05
C TRP A 66 -1.18 4.78 18.97
N CYS A 67 -0.72 3.96 18.03
CA CYS A 67 0.68 3.54 17.94
C CYS A 67 1.59 4.66 17.39
N GLY A 68 2.64 5.00 18.14
CA GLY A 68 3.61 6.03 17.77
C GLY A 68 4.39 5.70 16.49
N HIS A 69 4.82 4.44 16.34
CA HIS A 69 5.54 4.00 15.13
C HIS A 69 4.67 4.04 13.88
N CYS A 70 3.37 3.76 14.00
CA CYS A 70 2.42 3.91 12.88
C CYS A 70 2.30 5.38 12.46
N LYS A 71 2.13 6.30 13.42
CA LYS A 71 2.07 7.75 13.14
C LYS A 71 3.31 8.26 12.41
N ASN A 72 4.49 7.74 12.74
CA ASN A 72 5.74 8.10 12.07
C ASN A 72 5.82 7.54 10.64
N LEU A 73 5.16 6.42 10.35
CA LEU A 73 5.13 5.80 9.02
C LEU A 73 4.14 6.51 8.08
N VAL A 74 3.04 7.06 8.59
CA VAL A 74 1.99 7.76 7.79
C VAL A 74 2.54 8.64 6.66
N PRO A 75 3.45 9.61 6.90
CA PRO A 75 3.91 10.49 5.82
C PRO A 75 4.68 9.75 4.72
N GLU A 76 5.42 8.70 5.06
CA GLU A 76 6.15 7.89 4.08
C GLU A 76 5.22 6.91 3.36
N TRP A 77 4.20 6.40 4.04
CA TRP A 77 3.15 5.55 3.46
C TRP A 77 2.29 6.30 2.45
N GLU A 78 1.89 7.54 2.77
CA GLU A 78 1.13 8.41 1.86
C GLU A 78 1.96 8.80 0.62
N LYS A 79 3.24 9.15 0.80
CA LYS A 79 4.16 9.41 -0.33
C LYS A 79 4.31 8.18 -1.23
N ALA A 80 4.46 6.99 -0.64
CA ALA A 80 4.54 5.76 -1.41
C ALA A 80 3.23 5.46 -2.16
N ALA A 81 2.08 5.67 -1.53
CA ALA A 81 0.77 5.52 -2.17
C ALA A 81 0.60 6.45 -3.37
N GLN A 82 1.01 7.71 -3.23
CA GLN A 82 0.98 8.68 -4.31
C GLN A 82 1.92 8.28 -5.47
N ALA A 83 3.14 7.87 -5.15
CA ALA A 83 4.15 7.48 -6.15
C ALA A 83 3.81 6.18 -6.89
N LEU A 84 3.11 5.24 -6.23
CA LEU A 84 2.71 3.95 -6.79
C LEU A 84 1.33 3.97 -7.44
N LYS A 85 0.65 5.12 -7.47
CA LYS A 85 -0.71 5.26 -7.97
C LYS A 85 -0.84 4.70 -9.39
N GLY A 86 -1.80 3.80 -9.59
CA GLY A 86 -2.03 3.10 -10.87
C GLY A 86 -1.08 1.93 -11.15
N VAL A 87 -0.05 1.71 -10.34
CA VAL A 87 0.93 0.63 -10.50
C VAL A 87 0.76 -0.43 -9.40
N VAL A 88 0.75 0.00 -8.13
CA VAL A 88 0.58 -0.85 -6.95
C VAL A 88 -0.38 -0.18 -6.00
N THR A 89 -1.37 -0.92 -5.51
CA THR A 89 -2.31 -0.40 -4.52
C THR A 89 -1.64 -0.35 -3.16
N VAL A 90 -1.60 0.81 -2.54
CA VAL A 90 -1.13 0.99 -1.16
C VAL A 90 -2.36 1.20 -0.27
N ALA A 91 -2.48 0.36 0.74
CA ALA A 91 -3.68 0.27 1.56
C ALA A 91 -3.33 0.17 3.04
N ALA A 92 -4.28 0.50 3.90
CA ALA A 92 -4.10 0.45 5.35
C ALA A 92 -5.36 -0.06 6.04
N VAL A 93 -5.18 -0.81 7.12
CA VAL A 93 -6.24 -1.32 7.98
C VAL A 93 -5.92 -1.02 9.43
N ASP A 94 -6.86 -0.41 10.15
CA ASP A 94 -6.78 -0.32 11.61
C ASP A 94 -7.13 -1.68 12.21
N ALA A 95 -6.12 -2.46 12.53
CA ALA A 95 -6.27 -3.80 13.10
C ALA A 95 -6.61 -3.77 14.61
N SER A 96 -6.61 -2.60 15.25
CA SER A 96 -7.16 -2.45 16.60
C SER A 96 -8.69 -2.40 16.59
N VAL A 97 -9.28 -1.90 15.48
CA VAL A 97 -10.72 -1.90 15.20
C VAL A 97 -11.13 -3.20 14.51
N HIS A 98 -10.44 -3.58 13.43
CA HIS A 98 -10.71 -4.78 12.63
C HIS A 98 -9.83 -5.96 13.06
N GLN A 99 -10.03 -6.42 14.30
CA GLN A 99 -9.18 -7.43 14.94
C GLN A 99 -9.21 -8.78 14.19
N GLY A 100 -10.32 -9.10 13.51
CA GLY A 100 -10.44 -10.33 12.72
C GLY A 100 -9.44 -10.38 11.56
N LEU A 101 -9.23 -9.24 10.88
CA LEU A 101 -8.19 -9.13 9.85
C LEU A 101 -6.78 -9.24 10.45
N GLY A 102 -6.52 -8.60 11.59
CA GLY A 102 -5.24 -8.71 12.29
C GLY A 102 -4.88 -10.16 12.64
N GLN A 103 -5.82 -10.89 13.25
CA GLN A 103 -5.64 -12.29 13.61
C GLN A 103 -5.44 -13.19 12.38
N LYS A 104 -6.25 -12.99 11.33
CA LYS A 104 -6.18 -13.79 10.10
C LYS A 104 -4.82 -13.73 9.42
N TYR A 105 -4.13 -12.59 9.50
CA TYR A 105 -2.82 -12.38 8.88
C TYR A 105 -1.66 -12.41 9.89
N ASP A 106 -1.88 -12.98 11.08
CA ASP A 106 -0.89 -13.16 12.16
C ASP A 106 -0.17 -11.84 12.53
N VAL A 107 -0.94 -10.75 12.67
CA VAL A 107 -0.40 -9.45 13.06
C VAL A 107 -0.21 -9.41 14.57
N LYS A 108 1.06 -9.50 15.00
CA LYS A 108 1.47 -9.49 16.42
C LYS A 108 1.89 -8.12 16.95
N GLY A 109 2.08 -7.15 16.06
CA GLY A 109 2.54 -5.82 16.43
C GLY A 109 2.35 -4.82 15.29
N PHE A 110 2.53 -3.54 15.60
CA PHE A 110 2.27 -2.44 14.66
C PHE A 110 3.49 -1.53 14.49
N PRO A 111 3.75 -1.01 13.27
CA PRO A 111 3.08 -1.37 12.01
C PRO A 111 3.60 -2.69 11.43
N THR A 112 2.69 -3.54 10.97
CA THR A 112 3.04 -4.73 10.16
C THR A 112 2.63 -4.48 8.72
N ILE A 113 3.55 -4.67 7.76
CA ILE A 113 3.26 -4.50 6.33
C ILE A 113 3.26 -5.87 5.67
N LYS A 114 2.20 -6.16 4.90
CA LYS A 114 2.04 -7.40 4.13
C LYS A 114 2.01 -7.06 2.63
N VAL A 115 2.66 -7.90 1.83
CA VAL A 115 2.71 -7.78 0.36
C VAL A 115 1.81 -8.86 -0.26
N PHE A 116 0.72 -8.43 -0.88
CA PHE A 116 -0.21 -9.30 -1.59
C PHE A 116 0.13 -9.32 -3.10
N GLY A 117 0.97 -10.27 -3.49
CA GLY A 117 1.42 -10.49 -4.88
C GLY A 117 0.42 -11.27 -5.75
N GLY A 118 0.91 -12.15 -6.63
CA GLY A 118 0.06 -12.99 -7.50
C GLY A 118 -0.87 -13.91 -6.71
N ASP A 119 -0.31 -14.75 -5.83
CA ASP A 119 -1.11 -15.55 -4.91
C ASP A 119 -1.54 -14.74 -3.68
N LYS A 120 -2.73 -14.15 -3.76
CA LYS A 120 -3.37 -13.39 -2.66
C LYS A 120 -3.60 -14.21 -1.38
N ARG A 121 -3.48 -15.54 -1.42
CA ARG A 121 -3.66 -16.42 -0.25
C ARG A 121 -2.40 -16.53 0.60
N LYS A 122 -1.24 -16.17 0.06
CA LYS A 122 0.07 -16.27 0.73
C LYS A 122 0.79 -14.92 0.69
N PRO A 123 0.28 -13.89 1.40
CA PRO A 123 0.96 -12.61 1.45
C PRO A 123 2.34 -12.76 2.12
N GLY A 124 3.33 -12.08 1.56
CA GLY A 124 4.67 -12.00 2.13
C GLY A 124 4.76 -10.92 3.22
N ASP A 125 5.70 -11.08 4.14
CA ASP A 125 6.00 -10.06 5.15
C ASP A 125 7.04 -9.08 4.61
N TYR A 126 6.74 -7.79 4.71
CA TYR A 126 7.71 -6.76 4.41
C TYR A 126 8.57 -6.44 5.64
N GLN A 127 9.88 -6.64 5.49
CA GLN A 127 10.88 -6.41 6.54
C GLN A 127 11.89 -5.30 6.15
N GLY A 128 11.63 -4.58 5.05
CA GLY A 128 12.49 -3.51 4.59
C GLY A 128 12.37 -2.21 5.41
N GLY A 129 13.07 -1.18 4.92
CA GLY A 129 13.07 0.15 5.50
C GLY A 129 11.69 0.82 5.49
N ARG A 130 11.50 1.84 6.34
CA ARG A 130 10.20 2.52 6.47
C ARG A 130 10.16 3.87 5.75
N THR A 131 11.04 4.05 4.76
CA THR A 131 11.03 5.21 3.86
C THR A 131 10.16 4.93 2.65
N ALA A 132 9.58 5.97 2.06
CA ALA A 132 8.76 5.87 0.86
C ALA A 132 9.54 5.21 -0.28
N LYS A 133 10.84 5.51 -0.40
CA LYS A 133 11.71 4.91 -1.43
C LYS A 133 11.80 3.38 -1.28
N ASP A 134 12.02 2.88 -0.06
CA ASP A 134 12.14 1.44 0.18
C ASP A 134 10.81 0.71 -0.07
N ILE A 135 9.70 1.33 0.31
CA ILE A 135 8.34 0.79 0.09
C ILE A 135 8.00 0.77 -1.40
N VAL A 136 8.34 1.85 -2.13
CA VAL A 136 8.16 1.94 -3.59
C VAL A 136 8.97 0.86 -4.30
N ASN A 137 10.23 0.67 -3.92
CA ASN A 137 11.09 -0.36 -4.50
C ASN A 137 10.52 -1.77 -4.28
N GLU A 138 10.01 -2.06 -3.08
CA GLU A 138 9.34 -3.33 -2.81
C GLU A 138 8.10 -3.51 -3.70
N GLY A 139 7.23 -2.49 -3.76
CA GLY A 139 6.02 -2.52 -4.58
C GLY A 139 6.34 -2.80 -6.05
N LEU A 140 7.32 -2.09 -6.62
CA LEU A 140 7.77 -2.30 -8.00
C LEU A 140 8.40 -3.68 -8.20
N GLY A 141 9.17 -4.18 -7.24
CA GLY A 141 9.73 -5.52 -7.26
C GLY A 141 8.64 -6.59 -7.31
N ALA A 142 7.64 -6.48 -6.44
CA ALA A 142 6.48 -7.37 -6.43
C ALA A 142 5.67 -7.27 -7.73
N ALA A 143 5.48 -6.07 -8.29
CA ALA A 143 4.77 -5.88 -9.56
C ALA A 143 5.52 -6.54 -10.72
N ARG A 144 6.85 -6.40 -10.78
CA ARG A 144 7.69 -7.09 -11.77
C ARG A 144 7.58 -8.60 -11.64
N ALA A 145 7.61 -9.13 -10.42
CA ALA A 145 7.45 -10.56 -10.17
C ALA A 145 6.08 -11.07 -10.66
N LEU A 146 5.00 -10.34 -10.36
CA LEU A 146 3.66 -10.64 -10.83
C LEU A 146 3.57 -10.68 -12.36
N VAL A 147 4.13 -9.68 -13.05
CA VAL A 147 4.12 -9.63 -14.52
C VAL A 147 4.92 -10.80 -15.11
N LYS A 148 6.08 -11.12 -14.52
CA LYS A 148 6.89 -12.26 -14.95
C LYS A 148 6.14 -13.59 -14.80
N GLU A 149 5.43 -13.80 -13.68
CA GLU A 149 4.59 -14.97 -13.46
C GLU A 149 3.50 -15.09 -14.54
N ARG A 150 2.81 -13.98 -14.85
CA ARG A 150 1.79 -13.95 -15.90
C ARG A 150 2.35 -14.26 -17.29
N LEU A 151 3.51 -13.71 -17.63
CA LEU A 151 4.18 -13.95 -18.93
C LEU A 151 4.60 -15.41 -19.10
N ASN A 152 5.03 -16.05 -18.02
CA ASN A 152 5.50 -17.44 -18.06
C ASN A 152 4.35 -18.47 -18.11
N GLY A 153 3.10 -18.04 -18.14
CA GLY A 153 1.93 -18.89 -18.30
C GLY A 153 1.42 -19.43 -16.98
N GLY A 154 0.17 -19.08 -16.65
CA GLY A 154 -0.56 -19.60 -15.50
C GLY A 154 -0.56 -21.13 -15.50
N GLY A 155 0.27 -21.72 -14.64
CA GLY A 155 0.38 -23.15 -14.45
C GLY A 155 1.04 -23.45 -13.11
N GLY A 156 0.25 -24.01 -12.20
CA GLY A 156 0.79 -24.85 -11.12
C GLY A 156 1.31 -24.11 -9.88
N ARG A 157 0.67 -24.41 -8.76
CA ARG A 157 1.11 -24.09 -7.40
C ARG A 157 2.37 -24.88 -7.07
N GLU A 158 3.46 -24.22 -6.70
CA GLU A 158 4.56 -24.69 -5.82
C GLU A 158 5.61 -23.56 -5.80
N GLY A 159 6.20 -23.08 -4.70
CA GLY A 159 6.18 -23.37 -3.28
C GLY A 159 7.28 -22.48 -2.65
N GLY A 160 7.03 -21.97 -1.45
CA GLY A 160 8.01 -21.44 -0.48
C GLY A 160 9.14 -20.51 -0.94
N LEU A 161 9.01 -19.21 -0.67
CA LEU A 161 10.16 -18.32 -0.54
C LEU A 161 10.69 -18.39 0.90
N THR A 162 11.74 -19.19 1.11
CA THR A 162 12.62 -19.02 2.26
C THR A 162 13.58 -17.88 1.96
N THR A 163 13.49 -16.78 2.70
CA THR A 163 14.53 -15.76 2.77
C THR A 163 15.77 -16.35 3.43
N GLY A 164 16.91 -16.32 2.72
CA GLY A 164 18.24 -16.46 3.33
C GLY A 164 19.22 -17.38 2.61
N LYS A 165 19.82 -16.91 1.51
CA LYS A 165 21.28 -16.92 1.28
C LYS A 165 21.60 -16.42 -0.12
N GLU A 166 22.56 -15.51 -0.20
CA GLU A 166 23.41 -15.30 -1.36
C GLU A 166 23.80 -16.65 -1.97
N SER A 167 23.33 -16.94 -3.18
CA SER A 167 23.61 -18.20 -3.87
C SER A 167 24.86 -18.05 -4.73
N THR A 168 26.02 -18.29 -4.15
CA THR A 168 27.23 -18.73 -4.86
C THR A 168 27.10 -20.22 -5.20
N ALA A 169 26.09 -20.57 -6.00
CA ALA A 169 25.98 -21.91 -6.58
C ALA A 169 26.62 -21.89 -7.98
N PRO A 170 27.54 -22.82 -8.31
CA PRO A 170 28.05 -22.92 -9.66
C PRO A 170 26.92 -23.34 -10.60
N LEU A 171 26.80 -22.61 -11.72
CA LEU A 171 25.81 -22.87 -12.77
C LEU A 171 25.94 -24.32 -13.28
N PRO A 172 24.81 -24.98 -13.65
CA PRO A 172 24.87 -26.28 -14.29
C PRO A 172 25.63 -26.20 -15.61
N PRO A 173 26.53 -27.14 -15.91
CA PRO A 173 27.29 -27.13 -17.16
C PRO A 173 26.33 -27.26 -18.35
N GLY A 174 26.30 -26.24 -19.22
CA GLY A 174 25.62 -26.30 -20.51
C GLY A 174 24.43 -25.35 -20.74
N ALA A 175 24.07 -24.47 -19.79
CA ALA A 175 22.91 -23.57 -19.94
C ALA A 175 23.16 -22.26 -20.72
N LEU A 176 24.39 -21.99 -21.17
CA LEU A 176 24.72 -20.80 -21.97
C LEU A 176 24.80 -21.16 -23.45
N LYS A 177 23.72 -20.92 -24.20
CA LYS A 177 23.86 -20.66 -25.64
C LYS A 177 24.39 -19.24 -25.78
N VAL A 178 25.70 -19.13 -26.03
CA VAL A 178 26.30 -17.88 -26.47
C VAL A 178 25.67 -17.54 -27.81
N VAL A 179 24.68 -16.65 -27.79
CA VAL A 179 24.18 -16.02 -29.01
C VAL A 179 25.30 -15.09 -29.45
N LYS A 180 25.86 -15.33 -30.64
CA LYS A 180 26.83 -14.41 -31.24
C LYS A 180 26.10 -13.09 -31.45
N ALA A 181 26.36 -12.12 -30.59
CA ALA A 181 26.00 -10.74 -30.87
C ALA A 181 26.76 -10.32 -32.13
N THR A 182 26.05 -9.79 -33.12
CA THR A 182 26.70 -9.12 -34.25
C THR A 182 27.52 -7.95 -33.69
N PRO A 183 28.80 -7.81 -34.03
CA PRO A 183 29.58 -6.65 -33.67
C PRO A 183 28.86 -5.38 -34.12
N TRP A 184 28.76 -4.41 -33.21
CA TRP A 184 28.14 -3.12 -33.50
C TRP A 184 28.90 -2.45 -34.66
N ASP A 185 28.21 -2.02 -35.71
CA ASP A 185 28.82 -1.66 -37.00
C ASP A 185 29.35 -0.22 -37.05
N GLY A 186 29.36 0.50 -35.91
CA GLY A 186 29.89 1.85 -35.81
C GLY A 186 29.02 2.91 -36.49
N ARG A 187 27.87 2.53 -37.05
CA ARG A 187 26.95 3.44 -37.70
C ARG A 187 25.92 3.90 -36.68
N GLU A 188 25.91 5.20 -36.41
CA GLU A 188 24.79 5.82 -35.74
C GLU A 188 23.53 5.62 -36.60
N PRO A 189 22.38 5.30 -35.99
CA PRO A 189 21.13 5.26 -36.73
C PRO A 189 20.92 6.63 -37.39
N PRO A 190 20.40 6.67 -38.63
CA PRO A 190 20.11 7.94 -39.29
C PRO A 190 19.23 8.77 -38.36
N VAL A 191 19.62 10.03 -38.16
CA VAL A 191 18.76 11.02 -37.51
C VAL A 191 17.51 11.08 -38.36
N VAL A 192 16.43 10.48 -37.86
CA VAL A 192 15.10 10.72 -38.40
C VAL A 192 14.83 12.18 -38.12
N GLU A 193 14.84 12.99 -39.18
CA GLU A 193 14.36 14.36 -39.13
C GLU A 193 12.91 14.27 -38.65
N GLU A 194 12.70 14.67 -37.39
CA GLU A 194 11.37 14.76 -36.81
C GLU A 194 10.60 15.78 -37.66
N GLU A 195 9.56 15.32 -38.35
CA GLU A 195 8.66 16.18 -39.10
C GLU A 195 8.16 17.28 -38.14
N GLU A 196 8.51 18.54 -38.44
CA GLU A 196 7.99 19.69 -37.73
C GLU A 196 6.46 19.66 -37.82
N PHE A 197 5.83 19.33 -36.70
CA PHE A 197 4.39 19.40 -36.56
C PHE A 197 3.99 20.87 -36.67
N SER A 198 3.57 21.28 -37.86
CA SER A 198 3.08 22.63 -38.12
C SER A 198 1.90 22.92 -37.18
N LEU A 199 2.00 24.02 -36.43
CA LEU A 199 0.96 24.52 -35.54
C LEU A 199 -0.38 24.84 -36.25
N GLU A 200 -0.40 24.77 -37.58
CA GLU A 200 -1.56 25.03 -38.43
C GLU A 200 -2.54 23.83 -38.45
N ASP A 201 -2.06 22.59 -38.27
CA ASP A 201 -2.93 21.39 -38.27
C ASP A 201 -3.68 21.19 -36.94
N ILE A 202 -3.20 21.76 -35.83
CA ILE A 202 -3.84 21.67 -34.51
C ILE A 202 -5.09 22.56 -34.41
N MET A 203 -5.19 23.61 -35.24
CA MET A 203 -6.26 24.60 -35.14
C MET A 203 -7.48 24.31 -36.03
N ALA A 204 -7.46 23.25 -36.84
CA ALA A 204 -8.50 22.99 -37.83
C ALA A 204 -9.64 22.06 -37.36
N GLU A 205 -9.62 21.56 -36.12
CA GLU A 205 -10.67 20.65 -35.60
C GLU A 205 -11.52 21.27 -34.49
N GLU A 206 -11.87 22.55 -34.64
CA GLU A 206 -13.10 23.12 -34.09
C GLU A 206 -13.82 23.96 -35.16
N LEU A 207 -14.46 23.28 -36.12
CA LEU A 207 -15.66 23.76 -36.82
C LEU A 207 -16.56 22.58 -37.22
#